data_AF-A0A923IV84-F1
#
_entry.id   AF-A0A923IV84-F1
#
_cell.length_a   1.000
_cell.length_b   1.000
_cell.length_c   1.000
_cell.angle_alpha   90.00
_cell.angle_beta   90.00
_cell.angle_gamma   90.00
#
_symmetry.space_group_name_H-M   'P 1'
#
loop_
_entity.id
_entity.type
_entity.pdbx_description
1 polymer ?
#
loop_
_entity_poly.entity_id
_entity_poly.type
_entity_poly.pdbx_seq_one_letter_code
_entity_poly.pdbx_strand_id
1 'polypeptide(L)'
;MYFLTLQDPNYMVKGSRDPLGFQVAWQGAGRHLIPELSTVSSSLRDFHIIGLANACKGEFDITDRDYPAFFLCLEQLMAYARLQKFAGEEGFNGIDRARKMMDDSRDHVEISVSNQLLSNQRSYGIWGKYSRPFNDMGLANDARFQQVQLQKLKYNPLLEQLVSQLAKKRGTSIKVKKSDVGALATPLSISSADERDCYIDHLLTDTCHGQLLDMVKSFPELVEMEFYERLDFIIDKAIDRKLAQVLFRIKNTERILSPLNRIFRYLQCKSSWTDGELASDEFIGAWAATFEGHENSYLSPEIGRLLGRDNLETVRGLVLVNETVCARRRSEPWMRFNAAGLEVNHFEGAFFSSDYDPMRNHDYTYFINTWFNLFKQLN
;
A
#
# COMPACT_ATOMS: atom_id res chain seq x y z
N MET A 1 21.25 37.67 -23.57
CA MET A 1 22.34 36.95 -22.86
C MET A 1 21.71 36.33 -21.62
N TYR A 2 21.46 35.02 -21.64
CA TYR A 2 20.95 34.33 -20.46
C TYR A 2 22.15 33.99 -19.57
N PHE A 3 22.18 34.54 -18.35
CA PHE A 3 23.12 34.10 -17.32
C PHE A 3 22.57 32.80 -16.71
N LEU A 4 23.24 31.69 -16.97
CA LEU A 4 23.06 30.47 -16.18
C LEU A 4 23.91 30.65 -14.92
N THR A 5 23.29 31.02 -13.81
CA THR A 5 23.96 30.97 -12.50
C THR A 5 24.04 29.51 -12.03
N LEU A 6 25.05 29.20 -11.21
CA LEU A 6 25.14 27.95 -10.46
C LEU A 6 23.80 27.65 -9.77
N GLN A 7 23.44 26.36 -9.71
CA GLN A 7 22.25 25.87 -9.04
C GLN A 7 22.19 26.48 -7.63
N ASP A 8 21.06 27.10 -7.29
CA ASP A 8 20.84 27.66 -5.94
C ASP A 8 21.02 26.52 -4.92
N PRO A 9 21.96 26.64 -3.95
CA PRO A 9 22.15 25.62 -2.93
C PRO A 9 20.91 25.43 -2.04
N ASN A 10 19.95 26.37 -2.08
CA ASN A 10 18.65 26.25 -1.43
C ASN A 10 17.58 25.62 -2.34
N TYR A 11 17.91 25.29 -3.59
CA TYR A 11 17.02 24.53 -4.46
C TYR A 11 16.93 23.10 -3.92
N MET A 12 15.95 22.88 -3.05
CA MET A 12 15.66 21.55 -2.54
C MET A 12 15.42 20.62 -3.73
N VAL A 13 16.33 19.66 -3.90
CA VAL A 13 16.12 18.53 -4.80
C VAL A 13 14.75 17.97 -4.47
N LYS A 14 13.80 17.93 -5.41
CA LYS A 14 12.55 17.20 -5.15
C LYS A 14 12.90 15.72 -5.06
N GLY A 15 13.03 15.25 -3.82
CA GLY A 15 13.43 13.89 -3.54
C GLY A 15 12.38 12.88 -4.01
N SER A 16 12.85 11.72 -4.49
CA SER A 16 11.96 10.59 -4.68
C SER A 16 11.54 10.00 -3.34
N ARG A 17 10.26 9.65 -3.15
CA ARG A 17 9.78 9.02 -1.89
C ARG A 17 10.48 7.71 -1.51
N ASP A 18 11.16 7.08 -2.47
CA ASP A 18 11.91 5.84 -2.31
C ASP A 18 13.32 6.00 -2.92
N PRO A 19 14.23 6.76 -2.29
CA PRO A 19 15.51 7.17 -2.89
C PRO A 19 16.48 6.00 -3.16
N LEU A 20 16.23 4.83 -2.57
CA LEU A 20 17.03 3.61 -2.74
C LEU A 20 16.35 2.56 -3.63
N GLY A 21 15.10 2.77 -4.05
CA GLY A 21 14.36 1.78 -4.84
C GLY A 21 13.94 0.54 -4.03
N PHE A 22 14.11 0.56 -2.70
CA PHE A 22 13.93 -0.60 -1.82
C PHE A 22 12.48 -0.99 -1.70
N GLN A 23 11.55 -0.03 -1.77
CA GLN A 23 10.14 -0.37 -1.82
C GLN A 23 9.84 -1.25 -3.04
N VAL A 24 10.34 -0.91 -4.23
CA VAL A 24 10.13 -1.71 -5.44
C VAL A 24 10.78 -3.10 -5.33
N ALA A 25 11.99 -3.17 -4.77
CA ALA A 25 12.68 -4.43 -4.55
C ALA A 25 11.88 -5.35 -3.61
N TRP A 26 11.42 -4.83 -2.47
CA TRP A 26 10.59 -5.59 -1.53
C TRP A 26 9.23 -5.96 -2.13
N GLN A 27 8.61 -5.09 -2.93
CA GLN A 27 7.38 -5.44 -3.64
C GLN A 27 7.60 -6.64 -4.56
N GLY A 28 8.75 -6.74 -5.23
CA GLY A 28 9.13 -7.90 -6.00
C GLY A 28 9.12 -9.18 -5.15
N ALA A 29 9.72 -9.13 -3.96
CA ALA A 29 9.73 -10.25 -3.01
C ALA A 29 8.30 -10.67 -2.58
N GLY A 30 7.47 -9.71 -2.16
CA GLY A 30 6.10 -9.98 -1.70
C GLY A 30 5.20 -10.60 -2.78
N ARG A 31 5.36 -10.20 -4.04
CA ARG A 31 4.60 -10.73 -5.18
C ARG A 31 4.86 -12.21 -5.46
N HIS A 32 5.96 -12.78 -4.98
CA HIS A 32 6.18 -14.23 -5.07
C HIS A 32 5.20 -15.03 -4.21
N LEU A 33 4.65 -14.44 -3.16
CA LEU A 33 3.62 -15.06 -2.32
C LEU A 33 2.22 -14.61 -2.72
N ILE A 34 2.02 -13.30 -2.90
CA ILE A 34 0.70 -12.70 -3.13
C ILE A 34 0.83 -11.71 -4.30
N PRO A 35 0.71 -12.17 -5.55
CA PRO A 35 1.13 -11.42 -6.74
C PRO A 35 0.25 -10.20 -7.02
N GLU A 36 -1.07 -10.33 -6.82
CA GLU A 36 -2.03 -9.35 -7.31
C GLU A 36 -2.47 -8.33 -6.28
N LEU A 37 -2.11 -8.51 -5.00
CA LEU A 37 -2.37 -7.53 -3.95
C LEU A 37 -1.58 -6.24 -4.23
N SER A 38 -2.06 -5.12 -3.69
CA SER A 38 -1.30 -3.88 -3.70
C SER A 38 -1.03 -3.44 -2.27
N THR A 39 0.00 -2.60 -2.09
CA THR A 39 0.39 -2.07 -0.77
C THR A 39 -0.65 -1.12 -0.18
N VAL A 40 -1.67 -0.73 -0.96
CA VAL A 40 -2.70 0.26 -0.60
C VAL A 40 -4.12 -0.30 -0.72
N SER A 41 -4.28 -1.59 -1.01
CA SER A 41 -5.57 -2.27 -1.21
C SER A 41 -5.93 -3.15 -0.02
N SER A 42 -6.06 -2.53 1.16
CA SER A 42 -6.20 -3.20 2.44
C SER A 42 -7.59 -3.15 3.04
N SER A 43 -8.59 -2.59 2.35
CA SER A 43 -9.95 -2.46 2.85
C SER A 43 -10.91 -3.31 2.02
N LEU A 44 -11.56 -4.27 2.68
CA LEU A 44 -12.60 -5.10 2.07
C LEU A 44 -13.80 -4.24 1.65
N ARG A 45 -14.09 -3.17 2.39
CA ARG A 45 -15.15 -2.21 2.04
C ARG A 45 -14.86 -1.49 0.74
N ASP A 46 -13.61 -1.15 0.46
CA ASP A 46 -13.24 -0.54 -0.81
C ASP A 46 -13.35 -1.55 -1.97
N PHE A 47 -13.03 -2.84 -1.70
CA PHE A 47 -13.33 -3.93 -2.63
C PHE A 47 -14.84 -4.12 -2.89
N HIS A 48 -15.69 -3.96 -1.87
CA HIS A 48 -17.15 -3.95 -2.06
C HIS A 48 -17.58 -2.80 -2.98
N ILE A 49 -17.06 -1.58 -2.75
CA ILE A 49 -17.46 -0.39 -3.53
C ILE A 49 -17.08 -0.55 -5.01
N ILE A 50 -15.86 -1.02 -5.31
CA ILE A 50 -15.45 -1.25 -6.69
C ILE A 50 -16.18 -2.44 -7.33
N GLY A 51 -16.48 -3.48 -6.55
CA GLY A 51 -17.30 -4.62 -6.98
C GLY A 51 -18.72 -4.20 -7.37
N LEU A 52 -19.37 -3.42 -6.50
CA LEU A 52 -20.69 -2.85 -6.75
C LEU A 52 -20.69 -1.99 -8.01
N ALA A 53 -19.68 -1.13 -8.18
CA ALA A 53 -19.54 -0.29 -9.36
C ALA A 53 -19.44 -1.13 -10.65
N ASN A 54 -18.63 -2.19 -10.62
CA ASN A 54 -18.43 -3.10 -11.74
C ASN A 54 -19.72 -3.84 -12.11
N ALA A 55 -20.46 -4.34 -11.12
CA ALA A 55 -21.76 -4.97 -11.33
C ALA A 55 -22.79 -3.99 -11.95
N CYS A 56 -22.83 -2.76 -11.43
CA CYS A 56 -23.71 -1.70 -11.94
C CYS A 56 -23.37 -1.28 -13.38
N LYS A 57 -22.09 -1.37 -13.78
CA LYS A 57 -21.67 -1.08 -15.16
C LYS A 57 -22.41 -1.96 -16.16
N GLY A 58 -22.52 -3.26 -15.88
CA GLY A 58 -23.26 -4.21 -16.70
C GLY A 58 -24.78 -4.01 -16.61
N GLU A 59 -25.33 -3.94 -15.40
CA GLU A 59 -26.79 -3.84 -15.18
C GLU A 59 -27.42 -2.58 -15.81
N PHE A 60 -26.69 -1.46 -15.81
CA PHE A 60 -27.19 -0.17 -16.32
C PHE A 60 -26.58 0.25 -17.66
N ASP A 61 -25.91 -0.66 -18.38
CA ASP A 61 -25.28 -0.42 -19.69
C ASP A 61 -24.40 0.85 -19.72
N ILE A 62 -23.53 0.98 -18.70
CA ILE A 62 -22.67 2.14 -18.56
C ILE A 62 -21.46 1.99 -19.48
N THR A 63 -21.35 2.86 -20.48
CA THR A 63 -20.23 2.84 -21.43
C THR A 63 -18.89 3.07 -20.74
N ASP A 64 -17.79 2.56 -21.32
CA ASP A 64 -16.43 2.81 -20.82
C ASP A 64 -16.08 4.31 -20.72
N ARG A 65 -16.68 5.12 -21.60
CA ARG A 65 -16.53 6.58 -21.59
C ARG A 65 -17.16 7.21 -20.35
N ASP A 66 -18.34 6.74 -19.95
CA ASP A 66 -19.12 7.32 -18.86
C ASP A 66 -18.77 6.71 -17.49
N TYR A 67 -18.21 5.49 -17.48
CA TYR A 67 -17.92 4.73 -16.27
C TYR A 67 -17.03 5.47 -15.24
N PRO A 68 -15.96 6.19 -15.62
CA PRO A 68 -15.18 6.96 -14.66
C PRO A 68 -16.00 8.03 -13.92
N ALA A 69 -16.88 8.75 -14.63
CA ALA A 69 -17.72 9.79 -14.02
C ALA A 69 -18.76 9.17 -13.08
N PHE A 70 -19.39 8.08 -13.50
CA PHE A 70 -20.29 7.29 -12.67
C PHE A 70 -19.59 6.82 -11.39
N PHE A 71 -18.40 6.22 -11.52
CA PHE A 71 -17.67 5.68 -10.38
C PHE A 71 -17.31 6.75 -9.35
N LEU A 72 -16.82 7.92 -9.77
CA LEU A 72 -16.48 8.99 -8.84
C LEU A 72 -17.68 9.44 -8.01
N CYS A 73 -18.87 9.49 -8.62
CA CYS A 73 -20.11 9.80 -7.92
C CYS A 73 -20.55 8.66 -6.99
N LEU A 74 -20.41 7.41 -7.40
CA LEU A 74 -20.71 6.25 -6.56
C LEU A 74 -19.78 6.19 -5.34
N GLU A 75 -18.48 6.44 -5.53
CA GLU A 75 -17.49 6.51 -4.45
C GLU A 75 -17.85 7.61 -3.44
N GLN A 76 -18.30 8.78 -3.91
CA GLN A 76 -18.81 9.84 -3.01
C GLN A 76 -20.02 9.37 -2.21
N LEU A 77 -21.01 8.77 -2.87
CA LEU A 77 -22.21 8.22 -2.22
C LEU A 77 -21.83 7.24 -1.10
N MET A 78 -20.92 6.31 -1.42
CA MET A 78 -20.47 5.28 -0.49
C MET A 78 -19.58 5.82 0.62
N ALA A 79 -18.80 6.88 0.37
CA ALA A 79 -18.02 7.56 1.41
C ALA A 79 -18.94 8.20 2.47
N TYR A 80 -20.03 8.85 2.06
CA TYR A 80 -21.01 9.39 3.01
C TYR A 80 -21.73 8.27 3.78
N ALA A 81 -22.13 7.20 3.08
CA ALA A 81 -22.78 6.05 3.70
C ALA A 81 -21.87 5.38 4.75
N ARG A 82 -20.61 5.17 4.39
CA ARG A 82 -19.58 4.60 5.27
C ARG A 82 -19.34 5.48 6.49
N LEU A 83 -19.21 6.80 6.28
CA LEU A 83 -18.98 7.74 7.38
C LEU A 83 -20.12 7.69 8.41
N GLN A 84 -21.37 7.61 7.97
CA GLN A 84 -22.51 7.62 8.89
C GLN A 84 -22.68 6.28 9.62
N LYS A 85 -22.43 5.15 8.94
CA LYS A 85 -22.67 3.81 9.51
C LYS A 85 -21.51 3.28 10.35
N PHE A 86 -20.27 3.54 9.93
CA PHE A 86 -19.05 2.98 10.50
C PHE A 86 -18.16 4.07 11.11
N ALA A 87 -18.78 5.15 11.61
CA ALA A 87 -18.06 6.23 12.28
C ALA A 87 -17.22 5.68 13.44
N GLY A 88 -15.90 5.86 13.37
CA GLY A 88 -14.97 5.45 14.44
C GLY A 88 -14.33 4.07 14.27
N GLU A 89 -14.75 3.27 13.28
CA GLU A 89 -14.14 1.95 13.05
C GLU A 89 -12.88 2.01 12.18
N GLU A 90 -12.93 2.70 11.04
CA GLU A 90 -11.85 2.70 10.07
C GLU A 90 -11.82 4.03 9.27
N GLY A 91 -10.63 4.62 9.13
CA GLY A 91 -10.42 5.78 8.27
C GLY A 91 -10.50 5.43 6.79
N PHE A 92 -10.81 6.41 5.94
CA PHE A 92 -10.75 6.27 4.48
C PHE A 92 -10.30 7.56 3.81
N ASN A 93 -9.82 7.45 2.57
CA ASN A 93 -9.34 8.62 1.85
C ASN A 93 -10.47 9.63 1.62
N GLY A 94 -10.26 10.88 2.04
CA GLY A 94 -11.25 11.94 1.87
C GLY A 94 -12.29 12.02 2.99
N ILE A 95 -12.09 11.26 4.08
CA ILE A 95 -12.98 11.26 5.25
C ILE A 95 -13.21 12.66 5.83
N ASP A 96 -12.18 13.51 5.90
CA ASP A 96 -12.32 14.86 6.46
C ASP A 96 -13.20 15.76 5.58
N ARG A 97 -13.10 15.60 4.26
CA ARG A 97 -13.98 16.30 3.32
C ARG A 97 -15.40 15.74 3.42
N ALA A 98 -15.56 14.43 3.57
CA ALA A 98 -16.86 13.80 3.76
C ALA A 98 -17.54 14.28 5.05
N ARG A 99 -16.80 14.33 6.18
CA ARG A 99 -17.25 14.89 7.46
C ARG A 99 -17.72 16.33 7.31
N LYS A 100 -16.88 17.19 6.73
CA LYS A 100 -17.23 18.59 6.48
C LYS A 100 -18.54 18.75 5.69
N MET A 101 -18.79 17.89 4.70
CA MET A 101 -20.03 17.94 3.91
C MET A 101 -21.25 17.39 4.67
N MET A 102 -21.06 16.38 5.51
CA MET A 102 -22.11 15.84 6.37
C MET A 102 -22.47 16.79 7.53
N ASP A 103 -21.51 17.57 8.03
CA ASP A 103 -21.71 18.54 9.12
C ASP A 103 -22.28 19.89 8.63
N ASP A 104 -22.31 20.12 7.31
CA ASP A 104 -22.92 21.32 6.71
C ASP A 104 -24.41 21.46 7.09
N SER A 105 -24.92 22.70 7.19
CA SER A 105 -26.30 22.95 7.64
C SER A 105 -27.39 22.45 6.67
N ARG A 106 -27.05 22.14 5.41
CA ARG A 106 -27.98 21.55 4.45
C ARG A 106 -28.45 20.17 4.90
N ASP A 107 -29.72 19.87 4.64
CA ASP A 107 -30.36 18.56 4.91
C ASP A 107 -29.96 17.47 3.90
N HIS A 108 -29.19 17.82 2.87
CA HIS A 108 -28.73 16.94 1.81
C HIS A 108 -27.24 17.12 1.53
N VAL A 109 -26.64 16.09 0.96
CA VAL A 109 -25.32 16.15 0.32
C VAL A 109 -25.48 16.16 -1.19
N GLU A 110 -24.59 16.88 -1.86
CA GLU A 110 -24.50 16.94 -3.30
C GLU A 110 -23.41 16.01 -3.81
N ILE A 111 -23.77 15.16 -4.77
CA ILE A 111 -22.87 14.18 -5.40
C ILE A 111 -22.69 14.57 -6.85
N SER A 112 -21.44 14.84 -7.25
CA SER A 112 -21.09 15.26 -8.59
C SER A 112 -19.59 15.13 -8.85
N VAL A 113 -19.19 15.07 -10.11
CA VAL A 113 -17.76 15.05 -10.49
C VAL A 113 -17.01 16.34 -10.11
N SER A 114 -17.73 17.44 -9.86
CA SER A 114 -17.17 18.72 -9.41
C SER A 114 -17.01 18.80 -7.89
N ASN A 115 -17.74 18.00 -7.11
CA ASN A 115 -17.66 17.98 -5.65
C ASN A 115 -16.82 16.81 -5.12
N GLN A 116 -15.57 16.70 -5.61
CA GLN A 116 -14.69 15.59 -5.23
C GLN A 116 -14.29 15.64 -3.75
N LEU A 117 -14.08 14.45 -3.17
CA LEU A 117 -13.61 14.30 -1.79
C LEU A 117 -12.10 14.51 -1.65
N LEU A 118 -11.36 14.41 -2.76
CA LEU A 118 -9.91 14.47 -2.84
C LEU A 118 -9.49 15.46 -3.94
N SER A 119 -8.25 15.94 -3.89
CA SER A 119 -7.68 16.82 -4.91
C SER A 119 -7.64 16.17 -6.31
N ASN A 120 -7.50 14.85 -6.35
CA ASN A 120 -7.67 14.03 -7.55
C ASN A 120 -8.26 12.69 -7.12
N GLN A 121 -9.59 12.61 -7.08
CA GLN A 121 -10.29 11.43 -6.58
C GLN A 121 -10.04 10.20 -7.46
N ARG A 122 -9.88 10.37 -8.77
CA ARG A 122 -9.57 9.25 -9.68
C ARG A 122 -8.24 8.56 -9.34
N SER A 123 -7.22 9.34 -8.97
CA SER A 123 -5.87 8.81 -8.72
C SER A 123 -5.67 8.36 -7.27
N TYR A 124 -6.23 9.10 -6.32
CA TYR A 124 -6.00 8.88 -4.89
C TYR A 124 -7.15 8.15 -4.17
N GLY A 125 -8.32 8.07 -4.79
CA GLY A 125 -9.49 7.36 -4.29
C GLY A 125 -9.45 5.87 -4.58
N ILE A 126 -10.60 5.21 -4.41
CA ILE A 126 -10.76 3.76 -4.60
C ILE A 126 -10.40 3.36 -6.02
N TRP A 127 -10.80 4.15 -7.03
CA TRP A 127 -10.49 3.84 -8.43
C TRP A 127 -9.00 3.60 -8.65
N GLY A 128 -8.16 4.58 -8.32
CA GLY A 128 -6.71 4.52 -8.57
C GLY A 128 -6.00 3.44 -7.75
N LYS A 129 -6.51 3.16 -6.54
CA LYS A 129 -5.90 2.17 -5.64
C LYS A 129 -6.34 0.73 -5.91
N TYR A 130 -7.61 0.52 -6.27
CA TYR A 130 -8.21 -0.82 -6.33
C TYR A 130 -8.48 -1.33 -7.74
N SER A 131 -8.55 -0.47 -8.77
CA SER A 131 -8.88 -0.96 -10.13
C SER A 131 -7.94 -2.05 -10.61
N ARG A 132 -6.62 -1.86 -10.45
CA ARG A 132 -5.65 -2.87 -10.87
C ARG A 132 -5.82 -4.20 -10.09
N PRO A 133 -5.68 -4.25 -8.75
CA PRO A 133 -5.80 -5.51 -8.02
C PRO A 133 -7.17 -6.17 -8.22
N PHE A 134 -8.26 -5.39 -8.29
CA PHE A 134 -9.60 -5.91 -8.56
C PHE A 134 -9.71 -6.64 -9.92
N ASN A 135 -9.01 -6.15 -10.95
CA ASN A 135 -8.96 -6.81 -12.26
C ASN A 135 -7.97 -7.97 -12.28
N ASP A 136 -6.74 -7.73 -11.82
CA ASP A 136 -5.64 -8.70 -11.92
C ASP A 136 -5.93 -9.97 -11.08
N MET A 137 -6.62 -9.84 -9.94
CA MET A 137 -7.08 -10.99 -9.12
C MET A 137 -8.22 -11.79 -9.75
N GLY A 138 -8.88 -11.26 -10.79
CA GLY A 138 -10.02 -11.91 -11.43
C GLY A 138 -11.39 -11.60 -10.80
N LEU A 139 -11.47 -10.85 -9.69
CA LEU A 139 -12.75 -10.46 -9.06
C LEU A 139 -13.69 -9.73 -10.03
N ALA A 140 -13.14 -8.91 -10.93
CA ALA A 140 -13.93 -8.20 -11.94
C ALA A 140 -14.71 -9.14 -12.87
N ASN A 141 -14.21 -10.37 -13.07
CA ASN A 141 -14.74 -11.36 -14.01
C ASN A 141 -15.41 -12.57 -13.34
N ASP A 142 -15.40 -12.67 -12.00
CA ASP A 142 -16.09 -13.76 -11.29
C ASP A 142 -17.62 -13.51 -11.31
N ALA A 143 -18.34 -14.41 -11.98
CA ALA A 143 -19.79 -14.32 -12.14
C ALA A 143 -20.56 -14.47 -10.81
N ARG A 144 -20.06 -15.29 -9.87
CA ARG A 144 -20.65 -15.45 -8.54
C ARG A 144 -20.54 -14.13 -7.79
N PHE A 145 -19.36 -13.52 -7.83
CA PHE A 145 -19.12 -12.24 -7.19
C PHE A 145 -20.01 -11.13 -7.78
N GLN A 146 -20.11 -11.04 -9.12
CA GLN A 146 -21.01 -10.08 -9.78
C GLN A 146 -22.47 -10.29 -9.35
N GLN A 147 -22.94 -11.55 -9.29
CA GLN A 147 -24.31 -11.87 -8.88
C GLN A 147 -24.59 -11.42 -7.44
N VAL A 148 -23.67 -11.67 -6.51
CA VAL A 148 -23.77 -11.20 -5.12
C VAL A 148 -23.90 -9.66 -5.07
N GLN A 149 -23.07 -8.93 -5.81
CA GLN A 149 -23.12 -7.46 -5.81
C GLN A 149 -24.45 -6.93 -6.38
N LEU A 150 -24.98 -7.56 -7.43
CA LEU A 150 -26.30 -7.22 -7.96
C LEU A 150 -27.44 -7.54 -6.99
N GLN A 151 -27.37 -8.65 -6.28
CA GLN A 151 -28.34 -8.98 -5.23
C GLN A 151 -28.33 -7.91 -4.13
N LYS A 152 -27.15 -7.52 -3.65
CA LYS A 152 -27.00 -6.45 -2.65
C LYS A 152 -27.61 -5.13 -3.11
N LEU A 153 -27.43 -4.78 -4.39
CA LEU A 153 -28.08 -3.61 -4.98
C LEU A 153 -29.61 -3.74 -4.93
N LYS A 154 -30.16 -4.87 -5.40
CA LYS A 154 -31.61 -5.13 -5.49
C LYS A 154 -32.30 -5.23 -4.13
N TYR A 155 -31.59 -5.67 -3.08
CA TYR A 155 -32.09 -5.67 -1.71
C TYR A 155 -32.13 -4.28 -1.06
N ASN A 156 -31.57 -3.25 -1.71
CA ASN A 156 -31.61 -1.87 -1.24
C ASN A 156 -32.26 -0.95 -2.31
N PRO A 157 -33.60 -0.85 -2.34
CA PRO A 157 -34.32 -0.11 -3.38
C PRO A 157 -33.92 1.36 -3.48
N LEU A 158 -33.60 1.99 -2.34
CA LEU A 158 -33.12 3.37 -2.31
C LEU A 158 -31.77 3.49 -3.02
N LEU A 159 -30.83 2.59 -2.72
CA LEU A 159 -29.54 2.57 -3.38
C LEU A 159 -29.70 2.28 -4.88
N GLU A 160 -30.50 1.29 -5.26
CA GLU A 160 -30.77 0.98 -6.68
C GLU A 160 -31.30 2.20 -7.43
N GLN A 161 -32.27 2.92 -6.83
CA GLN A 161 -32.80 4.15 -7.40
C GLN A 161 -31.70 5.20 -7.59
N LEU A 162 -30.88 5.46 -6.57
CA LEU A 162 -29.83 6.47 -6.62
C LEU A 162 -28.73 6.11 -7.63
N VAL A 163 -28.32 4.84 -7.68
CA VAL A 163 -27.33 4.34 -8.64
C VAL A 163 -27.87 4.42 -10.07
N SER A 164 -29.13 4.05 -10.31
CA SER A 164 -29.77 4.21 -11.62
C SER A 164 -29.82 5.69 -12.05
N GLN A 165 -30.10 6.59 -11.10
CA GLN A 165 -30.03 8.03 -11.37
C GLN A 165 -28.60 8.46 -11.73
N LEU A 166 -27.58 8.03 -10.99
CA LEU A 166 -26.17 8.32 -11.28
C LEU A 166 -25.76 7.83 -12.67
N ALA A 167 -26.15 6.60 -13.04
CA ALA A 167 -25.87 6.01 -14.34
C ALA A 167 -26.49 6.85 -15.48
N LYS A 168 -27.76 7.28 -15.33
CA LYS A 168 -28.46 8.12 -16.31
C LYS A 168 -27.87 9.54 -16.40
N LYS A 169 -27.45 10.09 -15.27
CA LYS A 169 -26.97 11.48 -15.15
C LYS A 169 -25.53 11.69 -15.56
N ARG A 170 -24.75 10.63 -15.76
CA ARG A 170 -23.38 10.65 -16.33
C ARG A 170 -22.46 11.72 -15.70
N GLY A 171 -22.47 11.80 -14.37
CA GLY A 171 -21.65 12.74 -13.60
C GLY A 171 -22.29 14.09 -13.27
N THR A 172 -23.52 14.36 -13.76
CA THR A 172 -24.29 15.51 -13.31
C THR A 172 -24.79 15.34 -11.87
N SER A 173 -25.05 16.48 -11.22
CA SER A 173 -25.35 16.53 -9.79
C SER A 173 -26.64 15.79 -9.39
N ILE A 174 -26.55 15.02 -8.30
CA ILE A 174 -27.70 14.53 -7.53
C ILE A 174 -27.63 15.04 -6.09
N LYS A 175 -28.80 15.19 -5.48
CA LYS A 175 -28.94 15.56 -4.06
C LYS A 175 -29.48 14.35 -3.31
N VAL A 176 -28.82 13.99 -2.21
CA VAL A 176 -29.20 12.86 -1.36
C VAL A 176 -29.42 13.38 0.05
N LYS A 177 -30.58 13.10 0.64
CA LYS A 177 -30.88 13.53 2.01
C LYS A 177 -29.94 12.84 3.00
N LYS A 178 -29.43 13.60 3.96
CA LYS A 178 -28.52 13.09 5.00
C LYS A 178 -29.18 12.05 5.90
N SER A 179 -30.50 12.13 6.07
CA SER A 179 -31.30 11.12 6.79
C SER A 179 -31.23 9.74 6.13
N ASP A 180 -31.04 9.69 4.82
CA ASP A 180 -31.17 8.46 4.03
C ASP A 180 -29.82 7.79 3.78
N VAL A 181 -28.72 8.54 3.90
CA VAL A 181 -27.34 8.11 3.61
C VAL A 181 -26.94 6.85 4.38
N GLY A 182 -27.31 6.74 5.66
CA GLY A 182 -26.92 5.61 6.51
C GLY A 182 -27.51 4.28 6.05
N ALA A 183 -28.70 4.31 5.44
CA ALA A 183 -29.35 3.12 4.88
C ALA A 183 -28.64 2.59 3.62
N LEU A 184 -27.81 3.42 2.97
CA LEU A 184 -27.05 3.05 1.79
C LEU A 184 -25.81 2.21 2.10
N ALA A 185 -25.41 2.13 3.38
CA ALA A 185 -24.21 1.41 3.80
C ALA A 185 -24.39 -0.11 3.85
N THR A 186 -25.64 -0.61 3.76
CA THR A 186 -25.98 -2.03 3.90
C THR A 186 -25.15 -2.97 2.99
N PRO A 187 -24.89 -2.65 1.70
CA PRO A 187 -24.06 -3.49 0.83
C PRO A 187 -22.59 -3.60 1.23
N LEU A 188 -22.10 -2.72 2.12
CA LEU A 188 -20.69 -2.69 2.51
C LEU A 188 -20.31 -3.76 3.55
N SER A 189 -21.29 -4.49 4.07
CA SER A 189 -21.09 -5.65 4.95
C SER A 189 -21.15 -6.95 4.15
N ILE A 190 -20.36 -7.95 4.55
CA ILE A 190 -20.45 -9.30 3.97
C ILE A 190 -21.85 -9.87 4.28
N SER A 191 -22.60 -10.27 3.26
CA SER A 191 -24.00 -10.68 3.43
C SER A 191 -24.27 -12.15 3.13
N SER A 192 -23.31 -12.90 2.60
CA SER A 192 -23.49 -14.32 2.25
C SER A 192 -22.20 -15.13 2.39
N ALA A 193 -22.34 -16.46 2.46
CA ALA A 193 -21.19 -17.38 2.39
C ALA A 193 -20.51 -17.30 1.02
N ASP A 194 -21.28 -17.29 -0.07
CA ASP A 194 -20.75 -17.17 -1.44
C ASP A 194 -19.89 -15.92 -1.63
N GLU A 195 -20.28 -14.79 -1.05
CA GLU A 195 -19.47 -13.57 -1.05
C GLU A 195 -18.13 -13.75 -0.35
N ARG A 196 -18.18 -14.33 0.86
CA ARG A 196 -16.98 -14.61 1.64
C ARG A 196 -16.05 -15.54 0.88
N ASP A 197 -16.59 -16.58 0.27
CA ASP A 197 -15.83 -17.55 -0.50
C ASP A 197 -15.17 -16.90 -1.73
N CYS A 198 -15.88 -16.04 -2.47
CA CYS A 198 -15.28 -15.26 -3.56
C CYS A 198 -14.10 -14.41 -3.05
N TYR A 199 -14.25 -13.74 -1.91
CA TYR A 199 -13.15 -12.96 -1.35
C TYR A 199 -11.99 -13.82 -0.87
N ILE A 200 -12.26 -14.97 -0.27
CA ILE A 200 -11.22 -15.92 0.10
C ILE A 200 -10.46 -16.39 -1.14
N ASP A 201 -11.18 -16.85 -2.16
CA ASP A 201 -10.63 -17.39 -3.41
C ASP A 201 -9.71 -16.37 -4.10
N HIS A 202 -10.09 -15.08 -4.12
CA HIS A 202 -9.37 -14.06 -4.88
C HIS A 202 -8.42 -13.17 -4.06
N LEU A 203 -8.70 -12.92 -2.78
CA LEU A 203 -7.88 -12.02 -1.94
C LEU A 203 -6.91 -12.79 -1.04
N LEU A 204 -7.30 -13.98 -0.59
CA LEU A 204 -6.55 -14.73 0.43
C LEU A 204 -5.79 -15.94 -0.12
N THR A 205 -6.01 -16.32 -1.38
CA THR A 205 -5.24 -17.39 -2.03
C THR A 205 -3.83 -16.92 -2.37
N ASP A 206 -2.83 -17.53 -1.73
CA ASP A 206 -1.42 -17.34 -2.04
C ASP A 206 -0.94 -18.27 -3.18
N THR A 207 0.27 -18.05 -3.69
CA THR A 207 0.86 -18.85 -4.77
C THR A 207 1.21 -20.30 -4.39
N CYS A 208 1.00 -20.70 -3.13
CA CYS A 208 1.20 -22.03 -2.56
C CYS A 208 -0.16 -22.68 -2.24
N HIS A 209 -1.15 -22.45 -3.12
CA HIS A 209 -2.46 -23.12 -3.09
C HIS A 209 -3.27 -22.86 -1.81
N GLY A 210 -3.15 -21.67 -1.23
CA GLY A 210 -3.92 -21.27 -0.04
C GLY A 210 -3.37 -21.82 1.28
N GLN A 211 -2.16 -22.39 1.29
CA GLN A 211 -1.58 -22.92 2.52
C GLN A 211 -1.40 -21.84 3.60
N LEU A 212 -1.11 -20.59 3.22
CA LEU A 212 -1.04 -19.51 4.21
C LEU A 212 -2.38 -19.33 4.92
N LEU A 213 -3.48 -19.39 4.19
CA LEU A 213 -4.83 -19.31 4.75
C LEU A 213 -5.11 -20.47 5.70
N ASP A 214 -4.79 -21.70 5.31
CA ASP A 214 -4.99 -22.89 6.13
C ASP A 214 -4.18 -22.81 7.43
N MET A 215 -2.96 -22.29 7.38
CA MET A 215 -2.12 -22.08 8.55
C MET A 215 -2.71 -21.04 9.49
N VAL A 216 -3.16 -19.89 8.98
CA VAL A 216 -3.76 -18.84 9.82
C VAL A 216 -5.08 -19.30 10.45
N LYS A 217 -5.87 -20.11 9.74
CA LYS A 217 -7.06 -20.75 10.32
C LYS A 217 -6.72 -21.76 11.43
N SER A 218 -5.62 -22.49 11.27
CA SER A 218 -5.17 -23.51 12.22
C SER A 218 -4.47 -22.92 13.45
N PHE A 219 -3.85 -21.75 13.29
CA PHE A 219 -3.09 -21.03 14.33
C PHE A 219 -3.52 -19.56 14.37
N PRO A 220 -4.70 -19.24 14.97
CA PRO A 220 -5.24 -17.89 15.01
C PRO A 220 -4.30 -16.87 15.67
N GLU A 221 -3.40 -17.31 16.55
CA GLU A 221 -2.38 -16.46 17.20
C GLU A 221 -1.42 -15.78 16.20
N LEU A 222 -1.24 -16.33 15.00
CA LEU A 222 -0.41 -15.75 13.93
C LEU A 222 -0.80 -14.30 13.59
N VAL A 223 -2.08 -13.99 13.79
CA VAL A 223 -2.72 -12.73 13.48
C VAL A 223 -2.23 -11.58 14.37
N GLU A 224 -1.76 -11.90 15.58
CA GLU A 224 -1.28 -10.94 16.58
C GLU A 224 0.24 -10.99 16.77
N MET A 225 0.93 -12.00 16.23
CA MET A 225 2.39 -12.12 16.28
C MET A 225 3.10 -10.97 15.55
N GLU A 226 4.30 -10.62 16.02
CA GLU A 226 5.18 -9.67 15.35
C GLU A 226 5.69 -10.22 14.00
N PHE A 227 6.13 -9.34 13.11
CA PHE A 227 6.44 -9.71 11.72
C PHE A 227 7.41 -10.90 11.59
N TYR A 228 8.58 -10.83 12.22
CA TYR A 228 9.57 -11.91 12.12
C TYR A 228 9.17 -13.18 12.87
N GLU A 229 8.56 -13.03 14.05
CA GLU A 229 8.02 -14.16 14.82
C GLU A 229 6.99 -14.94 14.00
N ARG A 230 6.07 -14.21 13.36
CA ARG A 230 5.07 -14.77 12.47
C ARG A 230 5.70 -15.51 11.30
N LEU A 231 6.68 -14.90 10.62
CA LEU A 231 7.36 -15.56 9.50
C LEU A 231 8.07 -16.84 9.96
N ASP A 232 8.76 -16.81 11.09
CA ASP A 232 9.48 -17.97 11.63
C ASP A 232 8.55 -19.09 12.03
N PHE A 233 7.43 -18.77 12.67
CA PHE A 233 6.39 -19.74 12.99
C PHE A 233 5.87 -20.42 11.72
N ILE A 234 5.53 -19.63 10.69
CA ILE A 234 4.99 -20.18 9.45
C ILE A 234 6.04 -21.03 8.74
N ILE A 235 7.30 -20.59 8.68
CA ILE A 235 8.39 -21.35 8.05
C ILE A 235 8.60 -22.69 8.77
N ASP A 236 8.58 -22.72 10.11
CA ASP A 236 8.75 -23.95 10.91
C ASP A 236 7.59 -24.93 10.74
N LYS A 237 6.36 -24.42 10.63
CA LYS A 237 5.14 -25.24 10.54
C LYS A 237 4.67 -25.54 9.12
N ALA A 238 5.23 -24.88 8.11
CA ALA A 238 4.81 -25.06 6.73
C ALA A 238 5.04 -26.49 6.24
N ILE A 239 3.98 -27.14 5.79
CA ILE A 239 4.04 -28.47 5.18
C ILE A 239 4.59 -28.38 3.75
N ASP A 240 4.27 -27.29 3.02
CA ASP A 240 4.80 -27.05 1.68
C ASP A 240 6.15 -26.36 1.77
N ARG A 241 7.17 -27.01 1.20
CA ARG A 241 8.51 -26.45 1.09
C ARG A 241 8.51 -25.15 0.29
N LYS A 242 7.59 -24.95 -0.65
CA LYS A 242 7.48 -23.73 -1.44
C LYS A 242 7.10 -22.54 -0.57
N LEU A 243 6.09 -22.68 0.30
CA LEU A 243 5.68 -21.60 1.21
C LEU A 243 6.84 -21.22 2.13
N ALA A 244 7.46 -22.21 2.78
CA ALA A 244 8.61 -22.00 3.65
C ALA A 244 9.75 -21.26 2.91
N GLN A 245 10.08 -21.69 1.69
CA GLN A 245 11.13 -21.05 0.89
C GLN A 245 10.80 -19.62 0.50
N VAL A 246 9.57 -19.33 0.08
CA VAL A 246 9.15 -17.98 -0.30
C VAL A 246 9.20 -17.05 0.92
N LEU A 247 8.68 -17.48 2.06
CA LEU A 247 8.69 -16.69 3.29
C LEU A 247 10.10 -16.49 3.84
N PHE A 248 10.95 -17.51 3.78
CA PHE A 248 12.37 -17.38 4.14
C PHE A 248 13.07 -16.33 3.29
N ARG A 249 12.81 -16.30 1.97
CA ARG A 249 13.37 -15.29 1.07
C ARG A 249 12.81 -13.88 1.33
N ILE A 250 11.54 -13.76 1.65
CA ILE A 250 10.94 -12.48 2.07
C ILE A 250 11.60 -11.97 3.36
N LYS A 251 11.73 -12.85 4.36
CA LYS A 251 12.40 -12.56 5.63
C LYS A 251 13.84 -12.06 5.41
N ASN A 252 14.64 -12.78 4.61
CA ASN A 252 16.02 -12.40 4.33
C ASN A 252 16.13 -11.12 3.51
N THR A 253 15.19 -10.90 2.58
CA THR A 253 15.13 -9.62 1.84
C THR A 253 14.92 -8.46 2.81
N GLU A 254 14.00 -8.59 3.77
CA GLU A 254 13.74 -7.55 4.76
C GLU A 254 14.92 -7.32 5.71
N ARG A 255 15.55 -8.40 6.19
CA ARG A 255 16.76 -8.35 7.03
C ARG A 255 17.93 -7.63 6.38
N ILE A 256 17.94 -7.49 5.06
CA ILE A 256 18.95 -6.72 4.33
C ILE A 256 18.47 -5.28 4.08
N LEU A 257 17.24 -5.11 3.61
CA LEU A 257 16.74 -3.79 3.22
C LEU A 257 16.51 -2.86 4.42
N SER A 258 15.97 -3.37 5.54
CA SER A 258 15.66 -2.57 6.73
C SER A 258 16.94 -1.93 7.31
N PRO A 259 18.03 -2.67 7.61
CA PRO A 259 19.25 -2.05 8.16
C PRO A 259 19.88 -1.06 7.18
N LEU A 260 19.92 -1.39 5.89
CA LEU A 260 20.45 -0.48 4.86
C LEU A 260 19.63 0.83 4.77
N ASN A 261 18.30 0.75 4.86
CA ASN A 261 17.45 1.92 4.89
C ASN A 261 17.68 2.73 6.18
N ARG A 262 17.84 2.08 7.34
CA ARG A 262 18.14 2.77 8.60
C ARG A 262 19.49 3.48 8.58
N ILE A 263 20.55 2.84 8.06
CA ILE A 263 21.85 3.48 7.82
C ILE A 263 21.66 4.71 6.94
N PHE A 264 20.96 4.58 5.82
CA PHE A 264 20.72 5.72 4.93
C PHE A 264 19.96 6.86 5.62
N ARG A 265 18.88 6.57 6.36
CA ARG A 265 18.12 7.60 7.10
C ARG A 265 18.93 8.26 8.22
N TYR A 266 19.82 7.51 8.85
CA TYR A 266 20.71 8.01 9.89
C TYR A 266 21.76 8.97 9.33
N LEU A 267 22.37 8.63 8.18
CA LEU A 267 23.32 9.53 7.51
C LEU A 267 22.69 10.89 7.21
N GLN A 268 21.39 10.92 6.89
CA GLN A 268 20.65 12.17 6.67
C GLN A 268 20.51 13.05 7.91
N CYS A 269 20.85 12.59 9.12
CA CYS A 269 20.78 13.41 10.33
C CYS A 269 21.91 14.46 10.41
N LYS A 270 22.92 14.38 9.54
CA LYS A 270 24.04 15.33 9.46
C LYS A 270 24.25 15.78 8.02
N SER A 271 24.75 17.00 7.82
CA SER A 271 24.98 17.57 6.47
C SER A 271 26.20 16.98 5.77
N SER A 272 27.20 16.51 6.52
CA SER A 272 28.40 15.89 5.97
C SER A 272 29.04 14.91 6.94
N TRP A 273 29.76 13.93 6.40
CA TRP A 273 30.52 12.95 7.16
C TRP A 273 31.91 12.79 6.57
N THR A 274 32.93 12.70 7.42
CA THR A 274 34.28 12.31 6.97
C THR A 274 34.39 10.80 6.86
N ASP A 275 35.32 10.31 6.04
CA ASP A 275 35.60 8.87 5.92
C ASP A 275 35.97 8.22 7.27
N GLY A 276 36.68 8.97 8.13
CA GLY A 276 37.02 8.50 9.48
C GLY A 276 35.80 8.34 10.39
N GLU A 277 34.88 9.32 10.38
CA GLU A 277 33.63 9.24 11.14
C GLU A 277 32.79 8.03 10.70
N LEU A 278 32.64 7.83 9.38
CA LEU A 278 31.88 6.70 8.83
C LEU A 278 32.53 5.36 9.19
N ALA A 279 33.85 5.24 9.04
CA ALA A 279 34.58 4.01 9.31
C ALA A 279 34.48 3.57 10.77
N SER A 280 34.40 4.51 11.72
CA SER A 280 34.34 4.22 13.15
C SER A 280 32.94 4.32 13.77
N ASP A 281 31.90 4.58 12.97
CA ASP A 281 30.55 4.78 13.50
C ASP A 281 29.97 3.51 14.14
N GLU A 282 29.59 3.61 15.42
CA GLU A 282 29.12 2.46 16.18
C GLU A 282 27.76 1.94 15.71
N PHE A 283 26.88 2.83 15.23
CA PHE A 283 25.51 2.47 14.83
C PHE A 283 25.51 1.78 13.47
N ILE A 284 26.27 2.30 12.51
CA ILE A 284 26.42 1.65 11.19
C ILE A 284 26.95 0.22 11.37
N GLY A 285 27.99 0.06 12.20
CA GLY A 285 28.58 -1.25 12.47
C GLY A 285 27.60 -2.19 13.18
N ALA A 286 26.91 -1.71 14.22
CA ALA A 286 25.94 -2.50 14.97
C ALA A 286 24.76 -2.97 14.10
N TRP A 287 24.23 -2.11 13.24
CA TRP A 287 23.09 -2.44 12.37
C TRP A 287 23.48 -3.40 11.25
N ALA A 288 24.75 -3.40 10.83
CA ALA A 288 25.29 -4.35 9.85
C ALA A 288 25.70 -5.71 10.46
N ALA A 289 26.01 -5.76 11.77
CA ALA A 289 26.61 -6.92 12.43
C ALA A 289 25.78 -8.22 12.41
N THR A 290 24.48 -8.14 12.11
CA THR A 290 23.57 -9.31 12.09
C THR A 290 23.42 -9.95 10.71
N PHE A 291 24.24 -9.52 9.74
CA PHE A 291 24.20 -10.05 8.38
C PHE A 291 24.74 -11.49 8.32
N GLU A 292 23.86 -12.45 8.06
CA GLU A 292 24.20 -13.87 7.89
C GLU A 292 24.51 -14.27 6.43
N GLY A 293 24.46 -13.31 5.50
CA GLY A 293 24.65 -13.57 4.07
C GLY A 293 23.47 -13.13 3.21
N HIS A 294 23.72 -12.99 1.89
CA HIS A 294 22.71 -12.55 0.91
C HIS A 294 22.02 -13.72 0.20
N GLU A 295 22.52 -14.93 0.41
CA GLU A 295 22.00 -16.15 -0.19
C GLU A 295 20.53 -16.31 0.21
N ASN A 296 19.70 -16.68 -0.77
CA ASN A 296 18.26 -16.81 -0.57
C ASN A 296 17.54 -15.49 -0.20
N SER A 297 17.95 -14.36 -0.79
CA SER A 297 17.12 -13.15 -0.87
C SER A 297 16.66 -12.88 -2.32
N TYR A 298 15.72 -11.94 -2.51
CA TYR A 298 15.28 -11.49 -3.85
C TYR A 298 16.10 -10.30 -4.39
N LEU A 299 17.19 -9.94 -3.71
CA LEU A 299 18.00 -8.78 -4.03
C LEU A 299 19.10 -9.12 -5.05
N SER A 300 19.60 -8.09 -5.74
CA SER A 300 20.82 -8.26 -6.53
C SER A 300 22.00 -8.62 -5.63
N PRO A 301 23.00 -9.39 -6.12
CA PRO A 301 24.19 -9.71 -5.34
C PRO A 301 24.94 -8.49 -4.82
N GLU A 302 24.86 -7.38 -5.54
CA GLU A 302 25.48 -6.10 -5.16
C GLU A 302 24.85 -5.53 -3.88
N ILE A 303 23.52 -5.36 -3.85
CA ILE A 303 22.81 -4.83 -2.68
C ILE A 303 22.89 -5.84 -1.53
N GLY A 304 22.69 -7.12 -1.85
CA GLY A 304 22.63 -8.19 -0.86
C GLY A 304 23.88 -8.27 0.01
N ARG A 305 25.07 -7.95 -0.53
CA ARG A 305 26.35 -8.07 0.18
C ARG A 305 26.79 -6.79 0.88
N LEU A 306 26.03 -5.69 0.80
CA LEU A 306 26.47 -4.41 1.36
C LEU A 306 26.72 -4.48 2.87
N LEU A 307 25.80 -5.09 3.64
CA LEU A 307 25.96 -5.23 5.09
C LEU A 307 27.12 -6.15 5.52
N GLY A 308 27.67 -6.95 4.60
CA GLY A 308 28.84 -7.79 4.87
C GLY A 308 30.18 -7.07 4.68
N ARG A 309 30.17 -5.77 4.39
CA ARG A 309 31.37 -4.94 4.20
C ARG A 309 31.65 -4.11 5.44
N ASP A 310 32.80 -3.44 5.48
CA ASP A 310 33.04 -2.42 6.51
C ASP A 310 32.06 -1.24 6.34
N ASN A 311 31.98 -0.39 7.38
CA ASN A 311 31.04 0.73 7.39
C ASN A 311 31.21 1.67 6.20
N LEU A 312 32.45 2.03 5.85
CA LEU A 312 32.72 2.99 4.79
C LEU A 312 32.32 2.41 3.43
N GLU A 313 32.66 1.15 3.17
CA GLU A 313 32.25 0.44 1.96
C GLU A 313 30.73 0.24 1.87
N THR A 314 30.07 -0.05 2.99
CA THR A 314 28.61 -0.17 3.08
C THR A 314 27.95 1.15 2.67
N VAL A 315 28.41 2.26 3.23
CA VAL A 315 27.91 3.61 2.94
C VAL A 315 28.17 4.00 1.49
N ARG A 316 29.39 3.76 0.98
CA ARG A 316 29.72 3.99 -0.44
C ARG A 316 28.79 3.21 -1.37
N GLY A 317 28.50 1.95 -1.05
CA GLY A 317 27.54 1.14 -1.79
C GLY A 317 26.12 1.70 -1.74
N LEU A 318 25.65 2.13 -0.58
CA LEU A 318 24.32 2.76 -0.44
C LEU A 318 24.19 4.06 -1.24
N VAL A 319 25.24 4.89 -1.23
CA VAL A 319 25.27 6.12 -2.03
C VAL A 319 25.24 5.80 -3.51
N LEU A 320 26.00 4.80 -3.98
CA LEU A 320 25.96 4.36 -5.37
C LEU A 320 24.56 3.85 -5.79
N VAL A 321 23.87 3.11 -4.91
CA VAL A 321 22.47 2.69 -5.13
C VAL A 321 21.57 3.93 -5.26
N ASN A 322 21.70 4.90 -4.35
CA ASN A 322 20.95 6.14 -4.40
C ASN A 322 21.18 6.91 -5.71
N GLU A 323 22.44 7.10 -6.11
CA GLU A 323 22.81 7.74 -7.38
C GLU A 323 22.20 7.01 -8.59
N THR A 324 22.30 5.69 -8.61
CA THR A 324 21.76 4.87 -9.70
C THR A 324 20.23 4.99 -9.81
N VAL A 325 19.52 4.93 -8.69
CA VAL A 325 18.05 5.04 -8.67
C VAL A 325 17.60 6.45 -9.06
N CYS A 326 18.25 7.48 -8.52
CA CYS A 326 17.98 8.87 -8.86
C CYS A 326 18.24 9.17 -10.35
N ALA A 327 19.37 8.70 -10.89
CA ALA A 327 19.69 8.86 -12.30
C ALA A 327 18.63 8.22 -13.23
N ARG A 328 18.17 7.00 -12.92
CA ARG A 328 17.08 6.34 -13.65
C ARG A 328 15.77 7.12 -13.61
N ARG A 329 15.52 7.86 -12.53
CA ARG A 329 14.33 8.71 -12.33
C ARG A 329 14.53 10.15 -12.82
N ARG A 330 15.69 10.48 -13.39
CA ARG A 330 16.08 11.83 -13.82
C ARG A 330 15.99 12.86 -12.67
N SER A 331 16.44 12.45 -11.48
CA SER A 331 16.53 13.31 -10.29
C SER A 331 17.96 13.35 -9.76
N GLU A 332 18.30 14.36 -8.96
CA GLU A 332 19.59 14.43 -8.27
C GLU A 332 19.67 13.41 -7.12
N PRO A 333 20.87 12.87 -6.83
CA PRO A 333 21.08 12.02 -5.67
C PRO A 333 20.97 12.81 -4.37
N TRP A 334 20.56 12.09 -3.33
CA TRP A 334 20.37 12.65 -1.99
C TRP A 334 21.68 12.76 -1.24
N MET A 335 22.68 11.96 -1.61
CA MET A 335 24.00 11.98 -1.03
C MET A 335 25.04 11.76 -2.12
N ARG A 336 26.24 12.30 -1.93
CA ARG A 336 27.36 12.10 -2.85
C ARG A 336 28.68 12.12 -2.10
N PHE A 337 29.63 11.30 -2.52
CA PHE A 337 31.01 11.40 -2.03
C PHE A 337 31.78 12.46 -2.82
N ASN A 338 32.51 13.31 -2.09
CA ASN A 338 33.45 14.28 -2.62
C ASN A 338 34.83 14.12 -1.93
N ALA A 339 35.77 15.03 -2.17
CA ALA A 339 37.12 14.94 -1.60
C ALA A 339 37.18 15.08 -0.07
N ALA A 340 36.17 15.69 0.55
CA ALA A 340 36.07 15.88 2.00
C ALA A 340 35.31 14.75 2.72
N GLY A 341 34.66 13.85 1.98
CA GLY A 341 33.86 12.75 2.52
C GLY A 341 32.47 12.68 1.88
N LEU A 342 31.48 12.25 2.66
CA LEU A 342 30.08 12.19 2.26
C LEU A 342 29.39 13.53 2.46
N GLU A 343 28.72 14.02 1.44
CA GLU A 343 27.85 15.18 1.47
C GLU A 343 26.38 14.74 1.38
N VAL A 344 25.52 15.31 2.22
CA VAL A 344 24.08 15.03 2.26
C VAL A 344 23.32 16.23 1.69
N ASN A 345 22.72 16.02 0.53
CA ASN A 345 22.01 17.05 -0.25
C ASN A 345 20.49 17.06 0.04
N HIS A 346 19.97 16.06 0.75
CA HIS A 346 18.54 15.94 1.05
C HIS A 346 18.28 15.34 2.44
N PHE A 347 17.48 16.03 3.25
CA PHE A 347 17.25 15.69 4.66
C PHE A 347 15.85 15.09 4.94
N GLU A 348 14.94 15.06 3.95
CA GLU A 348 13.58 14.55 4.18
C GLU A 348 13.60 13.07 4.58
N GLY A 349 12.94 12.75 5.68
CA GLY A 349 12.90 11.41 6.25
C GLY A 349 14.15 11.03 7.05
N ALA A 350 15.04 11.97 7.38
CA ALA A 350 16.12 11.76 8.34
C ALA A 350 15.55 11.18 9.65
N PHE A 351 16.15 10.11 10.12
CA PHE A 351 15.66 9.37 11.28
C PHE A 351 16.80 8.64 11.97
N PHE A 352 16.79 8.67 13.30
CA PHE A 352 17.73 7.96 14.15
C PHE A 352 16.99 7.32 15.32
N SER A 353 17.35 6.08 15.65
CA SER A 353 16.85 5.31 16.78
C SER A 353 17.99 4.45 17.29
N SER A 354 18.48 4.76 18.49
CA SER A 354 19.57 4.03 19.13
C SER A 354 19.17 2.61 19.57
N ASP A 355 17.87 2.35 19.65
CA ASP A 355 17.26 1.08 20.04
C ASP A 355 16.89 0.19 18.84
N TYR A 356 17.28 0.57 17.62
CA TYR A 356 17.06 -0.28 16.44
C TYR A 356 17.85 -1.59 16.54
N ASP A 357 17.11 -2.70 16.50
CA ASP A 357 17.58 -4.07 16.45
C ASP A 357 17.16 -4.69 15.11
N PRO A 358 18.10 -4.97 14.18
CA PRO A 358 17.81 -5.56 12.87
C PRO A 358 17.16 -6.95 12.94
N MET A 359 17.23 -7.63 14.09
CA MET A 359 16.58 -8.93 14.30
C MET A 359 15.11 -8.82 14.69
N ARG A 360 14.68 -7.64 15.16
CA ARG A 360 13.30 -7.39 15.62
C ARG A 360 12.58 -6.37 14.74
N ASN A 361 13.30 -5.35 14.30
CA ASN A 361 12.74 -4.23 13.56
C ASN A 361 12.74 -4.48 12.05
N HIS A 362 11.74 -3.88 11.41
CA HIS A 362 11.45 -4.02 9.99
C HIS A 362 10.85 -2.69 9.49
N ASP A 363 11.03 -2.42 8.21
CA ASP A 363 10.59 -1.21 7.52
C ASP A 363 9.52 -1.54 6.47
N TYR A 364 9.58 -2.73 5.87
CA TYR A 364 8.67 -3.14 4.80
C TYR A 364 7.94 -4.43 5.17
N THR A 365 6.62 -4.32 5.36
CA THR A 365 5.75 -5.45 5.74
C THR A 365 4.40 -5.43 5.04
N TYR A 366 4.18 -4.45 4.18
CA TYR A 366 2.86 -4.06 3.71
C TYR A 366 2.12 -5.17 2.97
N PHE A 367 2.77 -6.07 2.22
CA PHE A 367 2.06 -7.17 1.52
C PHE A 367 1.48 -8.17 2.52
N ILE A 368 2.33 -8.67 3.42
CA ILE A 368 1.93 -9.62 4.47
C ILE A 368 0.89 -8.96 5.38
N ASN A 369 1.16 -7.75 5.88
CA ASN A 369 0.21 -7.07 6.76
C ASN A 369 -1.11 -6.72 6.06
N THR A 370 -1.11 -6.40 4.76
CA THR A 370 -2.34 -6.19 4.00
C THR A 370 -3.15 -7.48 3.90
N TRP A 371 -2.50 -8.60 3.61
CA TRP A 371 -3.17 -9.90 3.55
C TRP A 371 -3.79 -10.27 4.91
N PHE A 372 -3.03 -10.13 6.00
CA PHE A 372 -3.53 -10.42 7.35
C PHE A 372 -4.66 -9.46 7.75
N ASN A 373 -4.60 -8.19 7.36
CA ASN A 373 -5.68 -7.24 7.58
C ASN A 373 -6.96 -7.62 6.81
N LEU A 374 -6.83 -8.08 5.56
CA LEU A 374 -7.97 -8.58 4.78
C LEU A 374 -8.54 -9.86 5.41
N PHE A 375 -7.69 -10.75 5.91
CA PHE A 375 -8.13 -11.92 6.68
C PHE A 375 -8.94 -11.52 7.92
N LYS A 376 -8.46 -10.54 8.72
CA LYS A 376 -9.19 -9.99 9.89
C LYS A 376 -10.53 -9.35 9.53
N GLN A 377 -10.68 -8.83 8.31
CA GLN A 377 -11.95 -8.22 7.88
C GLN A 377 -12.98 -9.24 7.38
N LEU A 378 -12.52 -10.45 7.01
CA LEU A 378 -13.36 -11.52 6.48
C LEU A 378 -13.89 -12.50 7.56
N ASN A 379 -13.20 -12.57 8.70
CA ASN A 379 -13.46 -13.46 9.83
C ASN A 379 -13.68 -12.64 11.10
#